data_AF-A0A257J950-F1
#
_entry.id   AF-A0A257J950-F1
#
_cell.length_a   1.000
_cell.length_b   1.000
_cell.length_c   1.000
_cell.angle_alpha   90.00
_cell.angle_beta   90.00
_cell.angle_gamma   90.00
#
_symmetry.space_group_name_H-M   'P 1'
#
loop_
_entity.id
_entity.type
_entity.pdbx_description
1 polymer ?
#
loop_
_entity_poly.entity_id
_entity_poly.type
_entity_poly.pdbx_seq_one_letter_code
_entity_poly.pdbx_strand_id
1 'polypeptide(L)'
;MRLFRPRNIVLALVVAGGLGLWLNRGEIATRAMGRIYERALGKAPFADMPDSLSVALCGSGSPMPDPTRAGPCTAVLAGNRLFVVDIGDGATRNMSLMNLPPAKVEAIFLTHFHSDHIGGLGELMLQRWAGGSSKAPAPVYGGPGVDKVVAGFMAAYDQDRGYRIAHHGPTIVPPAGFGGAARPFDARKGQPDLVVFQDKDLKVTAFPVEHAPVEPAVGYRFDYKGRSLVISGDTAVSPRLEAASKGVDLLVHEGLSPNLVAMQNAAAVKGGNKTIAAITHDILSYHAAPEEAAAIAQRAGVKQLLFTHVIPPLPLRALEGPFLGKSRSIFSGPIQVGRDGDTISLPVGSSDIRHSNRMNTFR
;
A
#
# COMPACT_ATOMS: atom_id res chain seq x y z
N MET A 1 -70.61 5.55 -12.75
CA MET A 1 -69.29 6.09 -12.35
C MET A 1 -68.53 5.05 -11.55
N ARG A 2 -67.57 4.32 -12.15
CA ARG A 2 -66.66 3.44 -11.39
C ARG A 2 -65.58 4.34 -10.79
N LEU A 3 -65.70 4.68 -9.51
CA LEU A 3 -64.67 5.41 -8.77
C LEU A 3 -63.35 4.61 -8.78
N PHE A 4 -62.25 5.35 -8.98
CA PHE A 4 -60.89 4.86 -9.00
C PHE A 4 -60.58 3.98 -7.78
N ARG A 5 -60.12 2.74 -8.02
CA ARG A 5 -59.66 1.85 -6.96
C ARG A 5 -58.37 2.45 -6.33
N PRO A 6 -58.21 2.42 -5.00
CA PRO A 6 -57.06 3.04 -4.30
C PRO A 6 -55.68 2.57 -4.79
N ARG A 7 -55.57 1.35 -5.33
CA ARG A 7 -54.34 0.85 -6.00
C ARG A 7 -53.91 1.68 -7.21
N ASN A 8 -54.84 2.27 -7.95
CA ASN A 8 -54.51 3.08 -9.14
C ASN A 8 -53.96 4.45 -8.77
N ILE A 9 -54.36 4.99 -7.61
CA ILE A 9 -53.85 6.26 -7.08
C ILE A 9 -52.41 6.09 -6.61
N VAL A 10 -52.12 5.01 -5.86
CA VAL A 10 -50.76 4.70 -5.41
C VAL A 10 -49.82 4.50 -6.61
N LEU A 11 -50.24 3.76 -7.63
CA LEU A 11 -49.43 3.56 -8.84
C LEU A 11 -49.17 4.87 -9.59
N ALA A 12 -50.19 5.72 -9.74
CA ALA A 12 -50.03 7.02 -10.38
C ALA A 12 -49.07 7.95 -9.61
N LEU A 13 -49.12 7.93 -8.28
CA LEU A 13 -48.20 8.69 -7.42
C LEU A 13 -46.76 8.17 -7.52
N VAL A 14 -46.56 6.85 -7.60
CA VAL A 14 -45.22 6.26 -7.79
C VAL A 14 -44.66 6.61 -9.17
N VAL A 15 -45.48 6.56 -10.23
CA VAL A 15 -45.05 6.94 -11.59
C VAL A 15 -44.76 8.44 -11.68
N ALA A 16 -45.61 9.29 -11.10
CA ALA A 16 -45.38 10.73 -11.06
C ALA A 16 -44.14 11.10 -10.22
N GLY A 17 -43.94 10.43 -9.08
CA GLY A 17 -42.74 10.58 -8.25
C GLY A 17 -41.47 10.11 -8.97
N GLY A 18 -41.53 8.96 -9.65
CA GLY A 18 -40.43 8.43 -10.46
C GLY A 18 -40.08 9.33 -11.65
N LEU A 19 -41.10 9.85 -12.35
CA LEU A 19 -40.91 10.83 -13.42
C LEU A 19 -40.35 12.14 -12.89
N GLY A 20 -40.81 12.61 -11.72
CA GLY A 20 -40.26 13.78 -11.03
C GLY A 20 -38.79 13.59 -10.67
N LEU A 21 -38.40 12.45 -10.10
CA LEU A 21 -37.00 12.10 -9.82
C LEU A 21 -36.16 12.03 -11.09
N TRP A 22 -36.70 11.45 -12.16
CA TRP A 22 -36.00 11.34 -13.44
C TRP A 22 -35.81 12.70 -14.11
N LEU A 23 -36.85 13.55 -14.15
CA LEU A 23 -36.78 14.90 -14.72
C LEU A 23 -35.80 15.79 -13.93
N ASN A 24 -35.71 15.62 -12.61
CA ASN A 24 -34.84 16.42 -11.74
C ASN A 24 -33.51 15.72 -11.38
N ARG A 25 -33.16 14.60 -12.03
CA ARG A 25 -32.00 13.78 -11.66
C ARG A 25 -30.68 14.56 -11.63
N GLY A 26 -30.52 15.54 -12.51
CA GLY A 26 -29.32 16.39 -12.56
C GLY A 26 -29.19 17.31 -11.35
N GLU A 27 -30.29 17.95 -10.95
CA GLU A 27 -30.30 18.83 -9.78
C GLU A 27 -30.15 18.03 -8.47
N ILE A 28 -30.83 16.88 -8.39
CA ILE A 28 -30.70 15.95 -7.26
C ILE A 28 -29.24 15.47 -7.14
N ALA A 29 -28.63 15.05 -8.25
CA ALA A 29 -27.24 14.63 -8.29
C ALA A 29 -26.29 15.77 -7.88
N THR A 30 -26.53 16.99 -8.33
CA THR A 30 -25.68 18.15 -8.00
C THR A 30 -25.79 18.52 -6.52
N ARG A 31 -27.00 18.54 -5.95
CA ARG A 31 -27.21 18.78 -4.51
C ARG A 31 -26.59 17.66 -3.66
N ALA A 32 -26.71 16.41 -4.11
CA ALA A 32 -26.04 15.29 -3.46
C ALA A 32 -24.52 15.44 -3.51
N MET A 33 -23.97 15.85 -4.66
CA MET A 33 -22.53 16.10 -4.83
C MET A 33 -22.03 17.21 -3.90
N GLY A 34 -22.77 18.32 -3.77
CA GLY A 34 -22.43 19.41 -2.83
C GLY A 34 -22.29 18.90 -1.40
N ARG A 35 -23.24 18.09 -0.93
CA ARG A 35 -23.16 17.46 0.41
C ARG A 35 -22.00 16.47 0.54
N ILE A 36 -21.68 15.74 -0.52
CA ILE A 36 -20.51 14.83 -0.55
C ILE A 36 -19.23 15.66 -0.40
N TYR A 37 -19.09 16.76 -1.13
CA TYR A 37 -17.92 17.65 -1.03
C TYR A 37 -17.79 18.29 0.35
N GLU A 38 -18.87 18.82 0.91
CA GLU A 38 -18.86 19.40 2.27
C GLU A 38 -18.35 18.37 3.31
N ARG A 39 -18.82 17.12 3.21
CA ARG A 39 -18.37 16.05 4.10
C ARG A 39 -16.94 15.62 3.85
N ALA A 40 -16.54 15.51 2.58
CA ALA A 40 -15.21 15.05 2.18
C ALA A 40 -14.11 16.08 2.48
N LEU A 41 -14.39 17.36 2.27
CA LEU A 41 -13.43 18.46 2.44
C LEU A 41 -13.47 19.08 3.84
N GLY A 42 -14.61 19.03 4.52
CA GLY A 42 -14.82 19.68 5.82
C GLY A 42 -14.27 18.91 7.03
N LYS A 43 -13.85 17.65 6.87
CA LYS A 43 -13.38 16.80 7.97
C LYS A 43 -11.89 16.54 7.89
N ALA A 44 -11.20 16.71 9.03
CA ALA A 44 -9.80 16.33 9.14
C ALA A 44 -9.63 14.82 8.89
N PRO A 45 -8.70 14.41 8.01
CA PRO A 45 -8.38 13.00 7.82
C PRO A 45 -8.05 12.33 9.16
N PHE A 46 -8.56 11.12 9.38
CA PHE A 46 -8.27 10.28 10.55
C PHE A 46 -8.84 10.75 11.91
N ALA A 47 -9.57 11.87 11.98
CA ALA A 47 -10.05 12.43 13.25
C ALA A 47 -10.88 11.48 14.13
N ASP A 48 -11.61 10.55 13.51
CA ASP A 48 -12.49 9.60 14.20
C ASP A 48 -11.88 8.20 14.28
N MET A 49 -10.62 8.03 13.86
CA MET A 49 -10.00 6.70 13.90
C MET A 49 -9.57 6.37 15.32
N PRO A 50 -9.83 5.12 15.79
CA PRO A 50 -9.34 4.67 17.08
C PRO A 50 -7.80 4.70 17.07
N ASP A 51 -7.20 4.95 18.24
CA ASP A 51 -5.75 4.89 18.38
C ASP A 51 -5.26 3.45 18.14
N SER A 52 -4.53 3.26 17.04
CA SER A 52 -4.10 1.94 16.57
C SER A 52 -2.81 2.03 15.76
N LEU A 53 -2.12 0.90 15.62
CA LEU A 53 -1.16 0.69 14.54
C LEU A 53 -1.89 -0.04 13.40
N SER A 54 -2.10 0.59 12.26
CA SER A 54 -2.80 -0.03 11.14
C SER A 54 -1.93 -0.12 9.90
N VAL A 55 -2.09 -1.20 9.14
CA VAL A 55 -1.56 -1.37 7.79
C VAL A 55 -2.71 -1.31 6.80
N ALA A 56 -2.51 -0.61 5.70
CA ALA A 56 -3.40 -0.62 4.56
C ALA A 56 -2.60 -0.83 3.26
N LEU A 57 -2.95 -1.84 2.48
CA LEU A 57 -2.27 -2.12 1.21
C LEU A 57 -2.79 -1.16 0.13
N CYS A 58 -2.03 -0.12 -0.16
CA CYS A 58 -2.28 0.79 -1.28
C CYS A 58 -1.85 0.18 -2.62
N GLY A 59 -1.07 -0.89 -2.59
CA GLY A 59 -0.75 -1.73 -3.73
C GLY A 59 -0.15 -3.05 -3.26
N SER A 60 -0.56 -4.13 -3.90
CA SER A 60 -0.24 -5.51 -3.49
C SER A 60 0.26 -6.39 -4.62
N GLY A 61 0.51 -5.79 -5.79
CA GLY A 61 1.03 -6.44 -6.98
C GLY A 61 2.55 -6.46 -6.98
N SER A 62 3.11 -6.75 -8.14
CA SER A 62 4.55 -6.88 -8.40
C SER A 62 4.87 -6.14 -9.72
N PRO A 63 6.06 -6.27 -10.32
CA PRO A 63 6.32 -5.68 -11.64
C PRO A 63 5.39 -6.23 -12.73
N MET A 64 4.75 -7.40 -12.50
CA MET A 64 3.84 -7.99 -13.46
C MET A 64 2.46 -7.33 -13.39
N PRO A 65 1.85 -6.96 -14.54
CA PRO A 65 0.58 -6.24 -14.55
C PRO A 65 -0.57 -7.11 -14.02
N ASP A 66 -1.32 -6.55 -13.07
CA ASP A 66 -2.56 -7.13 -12.55
C ASP A 66 -3.67 -6.06 -12.59
N PRO A 67 -4.85 -6.34 -13.17
CA PRO A 67 -5.92 -5.34 -13.30
C PRO A 67 -6.51 -4.90 -11.95
N THR A 68 -6.20 -5.61 -10.87
CA THR A 68 -6.74 -5.38 -9.52
C THR A 68 -5.67 -5.11 -8.46
N ARG A 69 -4.39 -5.07 -8.85
CA ARG A 69 -3.27 -4.82 -7.95
C ARG A 69 -2.30 -3.81 -8.53
N ALA A 70 -2.16 -2.67 -7.87
CA ALA A 70 -1.11 -1.69 -8.09
C ALA A 70 0.24 -2.21 -7.60
N GLY A 71 1.33 -1.54 -7.98
CA GLY A 71 2.68 -1.86 -7.53
C GLY A 71 2.81 -1.75 -5.99
N PRO A 72 3.77 -2.46 -5.37
CA PRO A 72 3.94 -2.54 -3.92
C PRO A 72 3.79 -1.20 -3.18
N CYS A 73 2.87 -1.16 -2.22
CA CYS A 73 2.68 -0.03 -1.32
C CYS A 73 1.96 -0.45 -0.05
N THR A 74 2.63 -0.21 1.09
CA THR A 74 2.07 -0.46 2.42
C THR A 74 1.97 0.85 3.19
N ALA A 75 0.76 1.40 3.30
CA ALA A 75 0.50 2.54 4.16
C ALA A 75 0.42 2.10 5.62
N VAL A 76 1.09 2.81 6.51
CA VAL A 76 1.09 2.55 7.96
C VAL A 76 0.49 3.76 8.67
N LEU A 77 -0.58 3.54 9.43
CA LEU A 77 -1.19 4.52 10.33
C LEU A 77 -0.74 4.23 11.76
N ALA A 78 -0.03 5.15 12.40
CA ALA A 78 0.28 5.09 13.82
C ALA A 78 -0.52 6.19 14.54
N GLY A 79 -1.68 5.82 15.07
CA GLY A 79 -2.72 6.78 15.47
C GLY A 79 -3.24 7.56 14.26
N ASN A 80 -3.07 8.88 14.26
CA ASN A 80 -3.47 9.77 13.16
C ASN A 80 -2.33 10.12 12.19
N ARG A 81 -1.17 9.46 12.32
CA ARG A 81 0.03 9.74 11.52
C ARG A 81 0.16 8.72 10.40
N LEU A 82 0.38 9.21 9.19
CA LEU A 82 0.44 8.39 7.98
C LEU A 82 1.88 8.28 7.48
N PHE A 83 2.35 7.05 7.35
CA PHE A 83 3.62 6.68 6.76
C PHE A 83 3.38 5.75 5.58
N VAL A 84 4.36 5.64 4.70
CA VAL A 84 4.29 4.74 3.54
C VAL A 84 5.59 3.96 3.44
N VAL A 85 5.48 2.64 3.27
CA VAL A 85 6.59 1.75 2.89
C VAL A 85 6.37 1.30 1.45
N ASP A 86 7.29 1.72 0.59
CA ASP A 86 7.22 1.64 -0.88
C ASP A 86 5.99 2.33 -1.50
N ILE A 87 6.13 2.73 -2.75
CA ILE A 87 5.08 3.44 -3.48
C ILE A 87 5.19 3.13 -4.98
N GLY A 88 4.71 1.96 -5.35
CA GLY A 88 4.68 1.50 -6.74
C GLY A 88 3.72 2.25 -7.65
N ASP A 89 3.76 1.89 -8.94
CA ASP A 89 2.84 2.46 -9.93
C ASP A 89 1.37 2.20 -9.53
N GLY A 90 0.51 3.19 -9.74
CA GLY A 90 -0.90 3.16 -9.34
C GLY A 90 -1.17 3.31 -7.83
N ALA A 91 -0.17 3.15 -6.97
CA ALA A 91 -0.39 3.14 -5.52
C ALA A 91 -0.79 4.51 -4.95
N THR A 92 -0.21 5.61 -5.44
CA THR A 92 -0.61 6.97 -5.02
C THR A 92 -2.07 7.26 -5.34
N ARG A 93 -2.58 6.77 -6.47
CA ARG A 93 -4.00 6.86 -6.83
C ARG A 93 -4.84 6.05 -5.84
N ASN A 94 -4.44 4.82 -5.54
CA ASN A 94 -5.15 3.96 -4.61
C ASN A 94 -5.20 4.53 -3.18
N MET A 95 -4.11 5.16 -2.70
CA MET A 95 -4.11 5.88 -1.42
C MET A 95 -5.27 6.89 -1.34
N SER A 96 -5.45 7.71 -2.37
CA SER A 96 -6.55 8.66 -2.45
C SER A 96 -7.92 7.96 -2.47
N LEU A 97 -8.08 6.86 -3.22
CA LEU A 97 -9.30 6.04 -3.22
C LEU A 97 -9.61 5.39 -1.87
N MET A 98 -8.58 5.14 -1.06
CA MET A 98 -8.68 4.59 0.30
C MET A 98 -8.87 5.67 1.36
N ASN A 99 -9.07 6.93 0.97
CA ASN A 99 -9.11 8.08 1.87
C ASN A 99 -7.87 8.13 2.79
N LEU A 100 -6.69 7.85 2.21
CA LEU A 100 -5.36 8.01 2.81
C LEU A 100 -4.66 9.13 2.04
N PRO A 101 -4.92 10.41 2.36
CA PRO A 101 -4.47 11.52 1.53
C PRO A 101 -2.93 11.61 1.47
N PRO A 102 -2.33 11.62 0.27
CA PRO A 102 -0.89 11.87 0.07
C PRO A 102 -0.37 13.13 0.78
N ALA A 103 -1.22 14.16 0.86
CA ALA A 103 -1.01 15.40 1.63
C ALA A 103 -0.68 15.21 3.13
N LYS A 104 -1.02 14.06 3.71
CA LYS A 104 -0.80 13.76 5.13
C LYS A 104 0.35 12.79 5.38
N VAL A 105 1.04 12.33 4.33
CA VAL A 105 2.21 11.46 4.50
C VAL A 105 3.33 12.21 5.22
N GLU A 106 3.72 11.69 6.38
CA GLU A 106 4.74 12.26 7.24
C GLU A 106 6.14 11.85 6.79
N ALA A 107 6.34 10.58 6.44
CA ALA A 107 7.58 10.07 5.87
C ALA A 107 7.33 8.85 4.95
N ILE A 108 8.26 8.66 4.02
CA ILE A 108 8.29 7.57 3.04
C ILE A 108 9.50 6.72 3.33
N PHE A 109 9.34 5.40 3.38
CA PHE A 109 10.41 4.42 3.58
C PHE A 109 10.49 3.53 2.34
N LEU A 110 11.66 3.44 1.71
CA LEU A 110 11.89 2.61 0.53
C LEU A 110 12.65 1.35 0.94
N THR A 111 12.14 0.17 0.59
CA THR A 111 12.79 -1.12 0.89
C THR A 111 14.00 -1.34 -0.01
N HIS A 112 13.87 -1.00 -1.29
CA HIS A 112 14.91 -1.00 -2.31
C HIS A 112 14.47 -0.16 -3.52
N PHE A 113 15.23 -0.19 -4.62
CA PHE A 113 15.03 0.71 -5.77
C PHE A 113 14.59 0.02 -7.06
N HIS A 114 13.91 -1.12 -7.00
CA HIS A 114 13.19 -1.62 -8.17
C HIS A 114 12.04 -0.69 -8.56
N SER A 115 11.74 -0.63 -9.86
CA SER A 115 10.79 0.35 -10.41
C SER A 115 9.39 0.21 -9.83
N ASP A 116 8.96 -1.01 -9.53
CA ASP A 116 7.65 -1.29 -8.96
C ASP A 116 7.53 -0.88 -7.48
N HIS A 117 8.64 -0.62 -6.77
CA HIS A 117 8.62 -0.08 -5.39
C HIS A 117 8.71 1.45 -5.33
N ILE A 118 9.18 2.10 -6.41
CA ILE A 118 9.43 3.55 -6.42
C ILE A 118 8.62 4.31 -7.48
N GLY A 119 7.92 3.62 -8.38
CA GLY A 119 7.30 4.22 -9.58
C GLY A 119 6.31 5.35 -9.28
N GLY A 120 5.60 5.28 -8.15
CA GLY A 120 4.65 6.30 -7.68
C GLY A 120 5.26 7.39 -6.80
N LEU A 121 6.58 7.37 -6.53
CA LEU A 121 7.24 8.27 -5.58
C LEU A 121 7.11 9.73 -5.97
N GLY A 122 7.35 10.05 -7.23
CA GLY A 122 7.24 11.40 -7.73
C GLY A 122 5.81 11.97 -7.63
N GLU A 123 4.81 11.17 -7.99
CA GLU A 123 3.39 11.55 -7.84
C GLU A 123 3.01 11.77 -6.37
N LEU A 124 3.49 10.91 -5.46
CA LEU A 124 3.28 11.09 -4.02
C LEU A 124 3.88 12.40 -3.50
N MET A 125 5.14 12.70 -3.86
CA MET A 125 5.79 13.96 -3.48
C MET A 125 5.06 15.18 -4.06
N LEU A 126 4.61 15.09 -5.31
CA LEU A 126 3.87 16.14 -6.00
C LEU A 126 2.52 16.41 -5.32
N GLN A 127 1.72 15.37 -5.03
CA GLN A 127 0.44 15.52 -4.35
C GLN A 127 0.60 16.00 -2.91
N ARG A 128 1.65 15.56 -2.21
CA ARG A 128 1.95 16.06 -0.86
C ARG A 128 2.25 17.56 -0.87
N TRP A 129 3.00 18.01 -1.87
CA TRP A 129 3.37 19.40 -2.04
C TRP A 129 2.21 20.27 -2.54
N ALA A 130 1.72 20.03 -3.76
CA ALA A 130 0.74 20.87 -4.42
C ALA A 130 -0.69 20.62 -3.91
N GLY A 131 -1.04 19.36 -3.63
CA GLY A 131 -2.36 19.01 -3.09
C GLY A 131 -2.49 19.26 -1.58
N GLY A 132 -1.38 19.29 -0.85
CA GLY A 132 -1.35 19.52 0.60
C GLY A 132 -0.86 20.90 1.04
N SER A 133 -0.44 21.75 0.11
CA SER A 133 0.26 23.02 0.39
C SER A 133 1.43 22.85 1.38
N SER A 134 2.16 21.73 1.26
CA SER A 134 3.26 21.43 2.18
C SER A 134 4.35 22.49 2.07
N LYS A 135 4.93 22.86 3.21
CA LYS A 135 5.99 23.87 3.32
C LYS A 135 7.40 23.28 3.43
N ALA A 136 7.50 21.95 3.43
CA ALA A 136 8.76 21.22 3.50
C ALA A 136 8.70 19.98 2.60
N PRO A 137 9.80 19.57 1.98
CA PRO A 137 9.85 18.38 1.12
C PRO A 137 9.50 17.12 1.93
N ALA A 138 9.09 16.05 1.24
CA ALA A 138 8.75 14.78 1.87
C ALA A 138 10.02 14.10 2.41
N PRO A 139 10.12 13.71 3.69
CA PRO A 139 11.22 12.87 4.16
C PRO A 139 11.18 11.50 3.46
N VAL A 140 12.25 11.13 2.76
CA VAL A 140 12.36 9.84 2.05
C VAL A 140 13.56 9.07 2.60
N TYR A 141 13.27 8.03 3.37
CA TYR A 141 14.24 7.12 3.95
C TYR A 141 14.51 5.97 2.98
N GLY A 142 15.78 5.63 2.79
CA GLY A 142 16.20 4.48 2.00
C GLY A 142 17.68 4.21 2.19
N GLY A 143 18.13 3.08 1.67
CA GLY A 143 19.55 2.73 1.71
C GLY A 143 20.43 3.65 0.84
N PRO A 144 21.77 3.41 0.75
CA PRO A 144 22.66 4.23 -0.06
C PRO A 144 22.17 4.35 -1.52
N GLY A 145 22.07 5.59 -2.04
CA GLY A 145 21.55 5.89 -3.38
C GLY A 145 20.15 6.51 -3.41
N VAL A 146 19.44 6.58 -2.28
CA VAL A 146 18.12 7.24 -2.19
C VAL A 146 18.14 8.70 -2.63
N ASP A 147 19.26 9.41 -2.40
CA ASP A 147 19.50 10.77 -2.88
C ASP A 147 19.42 10.87 -4.41
N LYS A 148 19.98 9.90 -5.13
CA LYS A 148 19.91 9.83 -6.61
C LYS A 148 18.49 9.57 -7.10
N VAL A 149 17.76 8.67 -6.42
CA VAL A 149 16.37 8.36 -6.74
C VAL A 149 15.50 9.60 -6.58
N VAL A 150 15.58 10.27 -5.43
CA VAL A 150 14.83 11.50 -5.14
C VAL A 150 15.19 12.60 -6.13
N ALA A 151 16.48 12.82 -6.40
CA ALA A 151 16.93 13.82 -7.38
C ALA A 151 16.41 13.52 -8.79
N GLY A 152 16.37 12.26 -9.20
CA GLY A 152 15.82 11.83 -10.50
C GLY A 152 14.35 12.20 -10.67
N PHE A 153 13.51 11.91 -9.67
CA PHE A 153 12.10 12.31 -9.70
C PHE A 153 11.94 13.83 -9.62
N MET A 154 12.73 14.53 -8.80
CA MET A 154 12.68 15.99 -8.74
C MET A 154 13.03 16.63 -10.09
N ALA A 155 14.02 16.10 -10.81
CA ALA A 155 14.37 16.55 -12.14
C ALA A 155 13.23 16.31 -13.15
N ALA A 156 12.61 15.13 -13.09
CA ALA A 156 11.48 14.78 -13.96
C ALA A 156 10.27 15.73 -13.77
N TYR A 157 10.05 16.22 -12.56
CA TYR A 157 8.92 17.10 -12.22
C TYR A 157 9.26 18.60 -12.16
N ASP A 158 10.48 19.03 -12.53
CA ASP A 158 10.88 20.44 -12.37
C ASP A 158 10.06 21.41 -13.25
N GLN A 159 9.65 20.98 -14.44
CA GLN A 159 8.75 21.78 -15.28
C GLN A 159 7.37 21.95 -14.63
N ASP A 160 6.79 20.86 -14.10
CA ASP A 160 5.49 20.92 -13.41
C ASP A 160 5.58 21.80 -12.15
N ARG A 161 6.72 21.75 -11.44
CA ARG A 161 7.00 22.66 -10.33
C ARG A 161 6.85 24.13 -10.74
N GLY A 162 7.50 24.51 -11.84
CA GLY A 162 7.44 25.85 -12.40
C GLY A 162 6.01 26.27 -12.76
N TYR A 163 5.28 25.42 -13.50
CA TYR A 163 3.93 25.72 -13.95
C TYR A 163 2.95 25.90 -12.78
N ARG A 164 3.01 25.03 -11.76
CA ARG A 164 2.10 25.10 -10.60
C ARG A 164 2.35 26.33 -9.74
N ILE A 165 3.61 26.67 -9.48
CA ILE A 165 3.95 27.89 -8.72
C ILE A 165 3.49 29.13 -9.48
N ALA A 166 3.74 29.19 -10.79
CA ALA A 166 3.33 30.33 -11.62
C ALA A 166 1.81 30.49 -11.68
N HIS A 167 1.06 29.38 -11.75
CA HIS A 167 -0.38 29.40 -11.89
C HIS A 167 -1.13 29.64 -10.56
N HIS A 168 -0.72 28.97 -9.48
CA HIS A 168 -1.44 29.03 -8.18
C HIS A 168 -0.80 29.98 -7.16
N GLY A 169 0.42 30.45 -7.41
CA GLY A 169 1.17 31.32 -6.52
C GLY A 169 1.88 30.58 -5.37
N PRO A 170 2.95 31.18 -4.82
CA PRO A 170 3.80 30.54 -3.81
C PRO A 170 3.13 30.37 -2.44
N THR A 171 1.98 31.00 -2.20
CA THR A 171 1.21 30.81 -0.96
C THR A 171 0.48 29.47 -0.97
N ILE A 172 -0.12 29.09 -2.11
CA ILE A 172 -0.89 27.85 -2.26
C ILE A 172 0.05 26.68 -2.56
N VAL A 173 1.09 26.93 -3.34
CA VAL A 173 2.07 25.93 -3.77
C VAL A 173 3.47 26.40 -3.34
N PRO A 174 3.86 26.20 -2.06
CA PRO A 174 5.07 26.80 -1.50
C PRO A 174 6.33 26.20 -2.12
N PRO A 175 7.21 26.97 -2.79
CA PRO A 175 8.38 26.41 -3.46
C PRO A 175 9.26 25.53 -2.56
N ALA A 176 9.35 25.88 -1.27
CA ALA A 176 10.11 25.14 -0.26
C ALA A 176 9.56 23.72 0.04
N GLY A 177 8.33 23.41 -0.35
CA GLY A 177 7.72 22.10 -0.15
C GLY A 177 7.92 21.10 -1.27
N PHE A 178 8.52 21.50 -2.39
CA PHE A 178 8.65 20.66 -3.57
C PHE A 178 9.56 19.45 -3.34
N GLY A 179 9.14 18.29 -3.84
CA GLY A 179 9.97 17.09 -3.92
C GLY A 179 10.19 16.38 -2.57
N GLY A 180 11.35 15.75 -2.45
CA GLY A 180 11.74 14.92 -1.32
C GLY A 180 13.04 15.37 -0.68
N ALA A 181 13.16 15.16 0.62
CA ALA A 181 14.40 15.26 1.37
C ALA A 181 14.89 13.84 1.65
N ALA A 182 15.90 13.41 0.88
CA ALA A 182 16.52 12.12 1.05
C ALA A 182 17.16 11.97 2.45
N ARG A 183 16.95 10.82 3.07
CA ARG A 183 17.47 10.40 4.38
C ARG A 183 18.17 9.05 4.20
N PRO A 184 19.39 9.02 3.63
CA PRO A 184 20.14 7.79 3.46
C PRO A 184 20.51 7.20 4.83
N PHE A 185 20.42 5.89 4.94
CA PHE A 185 20.96 5.11 6.06
C PHE A 185 21.65 3.86 5.52
N ASP A 186 22.54 3.25 6.30
CA ASP A 186 23.29 2.07 5.86
C ASP A 186 22.92 0.84 6.69
N ALA A 187 21.93 0.08 6.21
CA ALA A 187 21.54 -1.21 6.76
C ALA A 187 21.81 -2.33 5.75
N ARG A 188 22.97 -2.30 5.08
CA ARG A 188 23.41 -3.35 4.16
C ARG A 188 23.76 -4.65 4.89
N LYS A 189 23.98 -5.73 4.12
CA LYS A 189 24.37 -7.02 4.70
C LYS A 189 25.62 -6.88 5.55
N GLY A 190 25.57 -7.40 6.78
CA GLY A 190 26.65 -7.29 7.76
C GLY A 190 26.60 -6.03 8.65
N GLN A 191 25.75 -5.06 8.35
CA GLN A 191 25.48 -3.90 9.22
C GLN A 191 24.41 -4.23 10.29
N PRO A 192 24.38 -3.50 11.42
CA PRO A 192 23.33 -3.65 12.42
C PRO A 192 21.98 -3.14 11.91
N ASP A 193 20.91 -3.58 12.57
CA ASP A 193 19.59 -2.99 12.41
C ASP A 193 19.64 -1.52 12.88
N LEU A 194 18.97 -0.61 12.17
CA LEU A 194 19.04 0.82 12.42
C LEU A 194 17.68 1.41 12.75
N VAL A 195 17.60 2.16 13.84
CA VAL A 195 16.42 3.01 14.11
C VAL A 195 16.49 4.21 13.17
N VAL A 196 15.59 4.23 12.18
CA VAL A 196 15.54 5.27 11.14
C VAL A 196 14.55 6.38 11.48
N PHE A 197 13.60 6.09 12.36
CA PHE A 197 12.63 7.06 12.86
C PHE A 197 12.25 6.71 14.30
N GLN A 198 12.25 7.70 15.18
CA GLN A 198 11.78 7.51 16.55
C GLN A 198 11.25 8.80 17.16
N ASP A 199 10.17 8.66 17.91
CA ASP A 199 9.71 9.63 18.89
C ASP A 199 9.22 8.91 20.16
N LYS A 200 8.41 9.59 20.98
CA LYS A 200 7.90 9.06 22.25
C LYS A 200 6.99 7.83 22.10
N ASP A 201 6.25 7.72 21.00
CA ASP A 201 5.20 6.69 20.82
C ASP A 201 5.55 5.69 19.72
N LEU A 202 6.27 6.13 18.67
CA LEU A 202 6.59 5.34 17.48
C LEU A 202 8.11 5.13 17.33
N LYS A 203 8.49 3.90 17.01
CA LYS A 203 9.84 3.54 16.57
C LYS A 203 9.77 2.75 15.27
N VAL A 204 10.58 3.13 14.28
CA VAL A 204 10.76 2.42 13.01
C VAL A 204 12.21 1.98 12.90
N THR A 205 12.40 0.68 12.75
CA THR A 205 13.72 0.04 12.60
C THR A 205 13.84 -0.57 11.21
N ALA A 206 14.89 -0.20 10.46
CA ALA A 206 15.27 -0.86 9.22
C ALA A 206 16.27 -1.99 9.49
N PHE A 207 16.17 -3.09 8.76
CA PHE A 207 17.09 -4.23 8.86
C PHE A 207 17.37 -4.84 7.47
N PRO A 208 18.59 -5.36 7.22
CA PRO A 208 18.93 -5.98 5.95
C PRO A 208 18.10 -7.24 5.68
N VAL A 209 17.71 -7.43 4.42
CA VAL A 209 17.07 -8.65 3.92
C VAL A 209 17.85 -9.25 2.76
N GLU A 210 17.47 -10.44 2.28
CA GLU A 210 18.23 -11.21 1.30
C GLU A 210 17.56 -11.10 -0.08
N HIS A 211 17.97 -10.13 -0.89
CA HIS A 211 17.41 -9.89 -2.23
C HIS A 211 18.52 -9.70 -3.29
N ALA A 212 19.63 -10.41 -3.14
CA ALA A 212 20.75 -10.30 -4.07
C ALA A 212 20.32 -10.63 -5.52
N PRO A 213 20.82 -9.90 -6.53
CA PRO A 213 21.90 -8.92 -6.48
C PRO A 213 21.47 -7.49 -6.08
N VAL A 214 20.21 -7.27 -5.70
CA VAL A 214 19.74 -5.96 -5.25
C VAL A 214 20.32 -5.65 -3.87
N GLU A 215 21.17 -4.64 -3.81
CA GLU A 215 21.74 -4.14 -2.57
C GLU A 215 21.83 -2.61 -2.61
N PRO A 216 21.35 -1.89 -1.58
CA PRO A 216 20.70 -2.39 -0.36
C PRO A 216 19.25 -2.87 -0.60
N ALA A 217 18.84 -3.90 0.13
CA ALA A 217 17.44 -4.27 0.32
C ALA A 217 17.17 -4.42 1.81
N VAL A 218 16.08 -3.82 2.30
CA VAL A 218 15.74 -3.78 3.73
C VAL A 218 14.27 -4.07 3.99
N GLY A 219 14.00 -4.65 5.16
CA GLY A 219 12.68 -4.68 5.77
C GLY A 219 12.55 -3.59 6.85
N TYR A 220 11.31 -3.33 7.27
CA TYR A 220 10.99 -2.34 8.29
C TYR A 220 10.14 -2.94 9.41
N ARG A 221 10.50 -2.67 10.66
CA ARG A 221 9.71 -2.97 11.85
C ARG A 221 9.16 -1.68 12.43
N PHE A 222 7.86 -1.67 12.73
CA PHE A 222 7.17 -0.60 13.43
C PHE A 222 6.77 -1.08 14.82
N ASP A 223 7.14 -0.34 15.86
CA ASP A 223 6.66 -0.52 17.23
C ASP A 223 5.91 0.74 17.66
N TYR A 224 4.63 0.61 18.03
CA TYR A 224 3.76 1.73 18.41
C TYR A 224 2.89 1.38 19.62
N LYS A 225 3.13 2.02 20.77
CA LYS A 225 2.34 1.87 22.01
C LYS A 225 1.97 0.41 22.35
N GLY A 226 2.94 -0.50 22.25
CA GLY A 226 2.77 -1.93 22.57
C GLY A 226 2.21 -2.80 21.44
N ARG A 227 1.88 -2.22 20.27
CA ARG A 227 1.59 -2.95 19.04
C ARG A 227 2.83 -2.99 18.15
N SER A 228 2.99 -4.05 17.36
CA SER A 228 4.15 -4.19 16.46
C SER A 228 3.82 -4.89 15.15
N LEU A 229 4.48 -4.46 14.08
CA LEU A 229 4.43 -5.13 12.79
C LEU A 229 5.77 -5.08 12.06
N VAL A 230 5.94 -6.00 11.12
CA VAL A 230 7.08 -6.07 10.21
C VAL A 230 6.59 -6.06 8.77
N ILE A 231 7.31 -5.33 7.91
CA ILE A 231 7.15 -5.32 6.45
C ILE A 231 8.46 -5.82 5.86
N SER A 232 8.42 -6.91 5.10
CA SER A 232 9.64 -7.60 4.65
C SER A 232 10.43 -6.83 3.58
N GLY A 233 9.75 -6.07 2.73
CA GLY A 233 10.28 -5.78 1.39
C GLY A 233 10.35 -7.07 0.56
N ASP A 234 11.14 -7.03 -0.52
CA ASP A 234 11.43 -8.22 -1.31
C ASP A 234 12.63 -8.94 -0.71
N THR A 235 12.54 -10.27 -0.56
CA THR A 235 13.54 -11.10 0.08
C THR A 235 13.27 -12.59 -0.12
N ALA A 236 14.35 -13.35 -0.33
CA ALA A 236 14.42 -14.76 0.02
C ALA A 236 14.37 -14.95 1.56
N VAL A 237 14.45 -16.20 2.02
CA VAL A 237 14.49 -16.49 3.47
C VAL A 237 15.65 -15.74 4.15
N SER A 238 15.31 -14.90 5.14
CA SER A 238 16.27 -14.09 5.88
C SER A 238 16.22 -14.39 7.38
N PRO A 239 17.34 -14.83 8.01
CA PRO A 239 17.42 -14.98 9.46
C PRO A 239 17.17 -13.66 10.22
N ARG A 240 17.54 -12.53 9.60
CA ARG A 240 17.29 -11.19 10.15
C ARG A 240 15.81 -10.86 10.14
N LEU A 241 15.09 -11.21 9.08
CA LEU A 241 13.64 -11.06 9.01
C LEU A 241 12.93 -11.90 10.09
N GLU A 242 13.36 -13.14 10.31
CA GLU A 242 12.82 -13.99 11.37
C GLU A 242 13.05 -13.37 12.76
N ALA A 243 14.27 -12.87 13.02
CA ALA A 243 14.59 -12.19 14.26
C ALA A 243 13.76 -10.91 14.47
N ALA A 244 13.61 -10.09 13.44
CA ALA A 244 12.80 -8.86 13.49
C ALA A 244 11.31 -9.16 13.73
N SER A 245 10.82 -10.29 13.21
CA SER A 245 9.42 -10.74 13.30
C SER A 245 9.07 -11.42 14.62
N LYS A 246 10.02 -11.60 15.54
CA LYS A 246 9.78 -12.32 16.79
C LYS A 246 8.67 -11.66 17.62
N GLY A 247 7.56 -12.38 17.80
CA GLY A 247 6.41 -12.00 18.63
C GLY A 247 5.56 -10.85 18.11
N VAL A 248 5.71 -10.45 16.83
CA VAL A 248 4.96 -9.29 16.30
C VAL A 248 3.49 -9.62 16.08
N ASP A 249 2.63 -8.59 16.11
CA ASP A 249 1.20 -8.76 15.85
C ASP A 249 0.93 -9.11 14.38
N LEU A 250 1.69 -8.50 13.46
CA LEU A 250 1.49 -8.64 12.03
C LEU A 250 2.82 -8.74 11.30
N LEU A 251 2.96 -9.76 10.46
CA LEU A 251 4.01 -9.85 9.45
C LEU A 251 3.37 -9.61 8.08
N VAL A 252 3.78 -8.53 7.42
CA VAL A 252 3.48 -8.24 6.02
C VAL A 252 4.67 -8.74 5.20
N HIS A 253 4.47 -9.82 4.46
CA HIS A 253 5.53 -10.50 3.73
C HIS A 253 5.26 -10.49 2.22
N GLU A 254 6.30 -10.37 1.39
CA GLU A 254 6.20 -10.69 -0.03
C GLU A 254 5.80 -12.17 -0.24
N GLY A 255 5.36 -12.54 -1.44
CA GLY A 255 5.15 -13.95 -1.73
C GLY A 255 5.20 -14.28 -3.20
N LEU A 256 6.15 -15.15 -3.56
CA LEU A 256 6.26 -15.76 -4.86
C LEU A 256 5.81 -17.21 -4.81
N SER A 257 4.77 -17.58 -5.56
CA SER A 257 4.29 -18.95 -5.68
C SER A 257 5.10 -19.75 -6.72
N PRO A 258 6.00 -20.67 -6.31
CA PRO A 258 6.90 -21.33 -7.26
C PRO A 258 6.16 -22.24 -8.24
N ASN A 259 5.08 -22.88 -7.79
CA ASN A 259 4.23 -23.72 -8.62
C ASN A 259 3.52 -22.92 -9.72
N LEU A 260 3.01 -21.71 -9.43
CA LEU A 260 2.35 -20.88 -10.42
C LEU A 260 3.37 -20.23 -11.38
N VAL A 261 4.52 -19.79 -10.86
CA VAL A 261 5.63 -19.29 -11.72
C VAL A 261 6.15 -20.38 -12.66
N ALA A 262 6.26 -21.63 -12.20
CA ALA A 262 6.65 -22.75 -13.07
C ALA A 262 5.68 -22.96 -14.23
N MET A 263 4.36 -22.75 -14.02
CA MET A 263 3.38 -22.80 -15.12
C MET A 263 3.61 -21.68 -16.14
N GLN A 264 3.90 -20.47 -15.67
CA GLN A 264 4.23 -19.32 -16.53
C GLN A 264 5.52 -19.58 -17.33
N ASN A 265 6.54 -20.12 -16.69
CA ASN A 265 7.79 -20.51 -17.33
C ASN A 265 7.56 -21.56 -18.44
N ALA A 266 6.84 -22.63 -18.14
CA ALA A 266 6.54 -23.68 -19.12
C ALA A 266 5.76 -23.14 -20.33
N ALA A 267 4.81 -22.22 -20.10
CA ALA A 267 4.09 -21.55 -21.18
C ALA A 267 5.01 -20.66 -22.02
N ALA A 268 5.93 -19.91 -21.40
CA ALA A 268 6.90 -19.07 -22.09
C ALA A 268 7.88 -19.90 -22.95
N VAL A 269 8.39 -21.02 -22.42
CA VAL A 269 9.24 -21.96 -23.16
C VAL A 269 8.50 -22.53 -24.36
N LYS A 270 7.27 -23.02 -24.16
CA LYS A 270 6.45 -23.56 -25.25
C LYS A 270 6.15 -22.51 -26.34
N GLY A 271 5.94 -21.27 -25.93
CA GLY A 271 5.69 -20.14 -26.84
C GLY A 271 6.95 -19.53 -27.47
N GLY A 272 8.15 -20.03 -27.15
CA GLY A 272 9.41 -19.49 -27.67
C GLY A 272 9.80 -18.13 -27.10
N ASN A 273 9.15 -17.67 -26.03
CA ASN A 273 9.47 -16.40 -25.37
C ASN A 273 10.65 -16.58 -24.40
N LYS A 274 11.87 -16.50 -24.96
CA LYS A 274 13.12 -16.71 -24.22
C LYS A 274 13.30 -15.76 -23.04
N THR A 275 12.89 -14.50 -23.18
CA THR A 275 13.04 -13.49 -22.13
C THR A 275 12.18 -13.81 -20.91
N ILE A 276 10.88 -14.08 -21.12
CA ILE A 276 10.00 -14.43 -20.00
C ILE A 276 10.40 -15.78 -19.40
N ALA A 277 10.85 -16.74 -20.20
CA ALA A 277 11.37 -18.01 -19.69
C ALA A 277 12.60 -17.79 -18.77
N ALA A 278 13.55 -16.95 -19.16
CA ALA A 278 14.70 -16.62 -18.30
C ALA A 278 14.26 -15.91 -17.01
N ILE A 279 13.44 -14.86 -17.12
CA ILE A 279 12.98 -14.09 -15.95
C ILE A 279 12.23 -14.99 -14.96
N THR A 280 11.28 -15.79 -15.44
CA THR A 280 10.48 -16.68 -14.56
C THR A 280 11.29 -17.82 -13.94
N HIS A 281 12.44 -18.16 -14.53
CA HIS A 281 13.40 -19.06 -13.91
C HIS A 281 14.18 -18.35 -12.80
N ASP A 282 14.68 -17.14 -13.06
CA ASP A 282 15.62 -16.45 -12.18
C ASP A 282 14.96 -15.88 -10.92
N ILE A 283 13.72 -15.38 -11.02
CA ILE A 283 12.97 -14.81 -9.88
C ILE A 283 12.74 -15.80 -8.74
N LEU A 284 12.85 -17.11 -8.98
CA LEU A 284 12.73 -18.14 -7.93
C LEU A 284 13.86 -18.08 -6.90
N SER A 285 14.99 -17.44 -7.23
CA SER A 285 16.22 -17.51 -6.42
C SER A 285 16.36 -16.41 -5.36
N TYR A 286 15.57 -15.33 -5.44
CA TYR A 286 15.72 -14.15 -4.59
C TYR A 286 14.39 -13.61 -4.01
N HIS A 287 13.35 -14.44 -4.06
CA HIS A 287 12.02 -14.22 -3.44
C HIS A 287 11.66 -15.39 -2.53
N ALA A 288 10.68 -15.22 -1.65
CA ALA A 288 10.26 -16.26 -0.71
C ALA A 288 8.98 -16.95 -1.17
N ALA A 289 8.96 -18.28 -1.07
CA ALA A 289 7.72 -19.04 -1.21
C ALA A 289 6.78 -18.77 -0.02
N PRO A 290 5.45 -18.74 -0.22
CA PRO A 290 4.49 -18.60 0.88
C PRO A 290 4.71 -19.60 2.02
N GLU A 291 5.10 -20.84 1.72
CA GLU A 291 5.43 -21.85 2.72
C GLU A 291 6.64 -21.45 3.59
N GLU A 292 7.63 -20.79 3.01
CA GLU A 292 8.82 -20.32 3.73
C GLU A 292 8.46 -19.15 4.64
N ALA A 293 7.69 -18.19 4.14
CA ALA A 293 7.15 -17.09 4.94
C ALA A 293 6.26 -17.59 6.09
N ALA A 294 5.43 -18.61 5.84
CA ALA A 294 4.64 -19.27 6.88
C ALA A 294 5.52 -19.96 7.92
N ALA A 295 6.62 -20.60 7.51
CA ALA A 295 7.57 -21.22 8.44
C ALA A 295 8.29 -20.19 9.32
N ILE A 296 8.69 -19.04 8.75
CA ILE A 296 9.22 -17.89 9.50
C ILE A 296 8.16 -17.40 10.50
N ALA A 297 6.94 -17.16 10.05
CA ALA A 297 5.85 -16.67 10.90
C ALA A 297 5.58 -17.61 12.10
N GLN A 298 5.58 -18.92 11.85
CA GLN A 298 5.40 -19.94 12.89
C GLN A 298 6.53 -19.93 13.91
N ARG A 299 7.80 -19.95 13.46
CA ARG A 299 8.96 -19.96 14.37
C ARG A 299 9.11 -18.66 15.16
N ALA A 300 8.82 -17.53 14.52
CA ALA A 300 8.87 -16.22 15.13
C ALA A 300 7.70 -15.96 16.09
N GLY A 301 6.65 -16.79 16.09
CA GLY A 301 5.47 -16.59 16.93
C GLY A 301 4.65 -15.36 16.52
N VAL A 302 4.58 -15.10 15.21
CA VAL A 302 3.77 -14.03 14.63
C VAL A 302 2.28 -14.31 14.89
N LYS A 303 1.49 -13.27 15.21
CA LYS A 303 0.05 -13.47 15.44
C LYS A 303 -0.74 -13.60 14.14
N GLN A 304 -0.39 -12.86 13.10
CA GLN A 304 -1.00 -12.94 11.78
C GLN A 304 -0.01 -12.69 10.63
N LEU A 305 -0.18 -13.43 9.53
CA LEU A 305 0.58 -13.29 8.28
C LEU A 305 -0.31 -12.68 7.17
N LEU A 306 0.15 -11.57 6.60
CA LEU A 306 -0.45 -10.92 5.43
C LEU A 306 0.55 -10.97 4.27
N PHE A 307 0.16 -11.60 3.15
CA PHE A 307 0.94 -11.55 1.92
C PHE A 307 0.63 -10.29 1.13
N THR A 308 1.68 -9.64 0.65
CA THR A 308 1.67 -8.61 -0.39
C THR A 308 2.66 -9.02 -1.48
N HIS A 309 2.94 -8.15 -2.47
CA HIS A 309 3.88 -8.44 -3.56
C HIS A 309 3.62 -9.81 -4.19
N VAL A 310 2.39 -9.99 -4.68
CA VAL A 310 1.89 -11.29 -5.08
C VAL A 310 2.47 -11.65 -6.46
N ILE A 311 3.34 -12.65 -6.48
CA ILE A 311 3.94 -13.20 -7.70
C ILE A 311 3.50 -14.66 -7.89
N PRO A 312 3.03 -15.05 -9.09
CA PRO A 312 2.63 -14.19 -10.20
C PRO A 312 1.26 -13.53 -9.91
N PRO A 313 0.77 -12.63 -10.80
CA PRO A 313 -0.59 -12.09 -10.72
C PRO A 313 -1.64 -13.19 -10.58
N LEU A 314 -2.69 -12.91 -9.79
CA LEU A 314 -3.76 -13.87 -9.48
C LEU A 314 -5.09 -13.38 -10.09
N PRO A 315 -5.33 -13.57 -11.40
CA PRO A 315 -6.51 -13.04 -12.08
C PRO A 315 -7.84 -13.63 -11.57
N LEU A 316 -7.78 -14.75 -10.84
CA LEU A 316 -8.93 -15.42 -10.26
C LEU A 316 -8.70 -15.65 -8.77
N ARG A 317 -9.69 -15.32 -7.93
CA ARG A 317 -9.61 -15.55 -6.47
C ARG A 317 -9.37 -17.01 -6.09
N ALA A 318 -9.82 -17.95 -6.94
CA ALA A 318 -9.58 -19.38 -6.76
C ALA A 318 -8.08 -19.74 -6.74
N LEU A 319 -7.20 -18.88 -7.28
CA LEU A 319 -5.75 -19.09 -7.29
C LEU A 319 -5.08 -18.73 -5.96
N GLU A 320 -5.77 -18.12 -5.00
CA GLU A 320 -5.20 -17.83 -3.67
C GLU A 320 -4.86 -19.11 -2.89
N GLY A 321 -5.62 -20.20 -3.09
CA GLY A 321 -5.28 -21.51 -2.52
C GLY A 321 -3.98 -22.07 -3.10
N PRO A 322 -3.88 -22.25 -4.44
CA PRO A 322 -2.65 -22.63 -5.13
C PRO A 322 -1.46 -21.72 -4.84
N PHE A 323 -1.67 -20.42 -4.67
CA PHE A 323 -0.63 -19.47 -4.28
C PHE A 323 -0.08 -19.83 -2.90
N LEU A 324 -0.96 -20.04 -1.91
CA LEU A 324 -0.55 -20.36 -0.54
C LEU A 324 0.03 -21.77 -0.38
N GLY A 325 -0.24 -22.69 -1.31
CA GLY A 325 0.22 -24.07 -1.24
C GLY A 325 -0.03 -24.70 0.14
N LYS A 326 1.04 -25.09 0.84
CA LYS A 326 0.98 -25.71 2.18
C LYS A 326 1.08 -24.74 3.35
N SER A 327 1.09 -23.43 3.10
CA SER A 327 1.28 -22.41 4.13
C SER A 327 0.32 -22.57 5.32
N ARG A 328 -0.94 -22.91 5.06
CA ARG A 328 -1.98 -23.09 6.10
C ARG A 328 -1.76 -24.32 7.00
N SER A 329 -0.97 -25.31 6.57
CA SER A 329 -0.57 -26.42 7.45
C SER A 329 0.73 -26.14 8.21
N ILE A 330 1.50 -25.14 7.79
CA ILE A 330 2.78 -24.77 8.40
C ILE A 330 2.58 -23.72 9.50
N PHE A 331 1.76 -22.71 9.24
CA PHE A 331 1.45 -21.64 10.20
C PHE A 331 0.03 -21.79 10.75
N SER A 332 -0.09 -21.88 12.08
CA SER A 332 -1.37 -22.07 12.76
C SER A 332 -2.18 -20.77 12.90
N GLY A 333 -1.56 -19.61 12.69
CA GLY A 333 -2.23 -18.31 12.77
C GLY A 333 -3.00 -17.94 11.49
N PRO A 334 -3.75 -16.83 11.51
CA PRO A 334 -4.47 -16.35 10.34
C PRO A 334 -3.52 -15.99 9.18
N ILE A 335 -3.88 -16.42 7.97
CA ILE A 335 -3.18 -16.09 6.72
C ILE A 335 -4.15 -15.42 5.76
N GLN A 336 -3.74 -14.27 5.24
CA GLN A 336 -4.44 -13.53 4.19
C GLN A 336 -3.53 -13.30 2.99
N VAL A 337 -4.01 -13.60 1.78
CA VAL A 337 -3.43 -13.05 0.54
C VAL A 337 -4.03 -11.66 0.38
N GLY A 338 -3.21 -10.64 0.61
CA GLY A 338 -3.64 -9.25 0.58
C GLY A 338 -4.16 -8.85 -0.79
N ARG A 339 -4.99 -7.81 -0.83
CA ARG A 339 -5.45 -7.12 -2.03
C ARG A 339 -5.38 -5.63 -1.79
N ASP A 340 -5.35 -4.84 -2.86
CA ASP A 340 -5.42 -3.40 -2.73
C ASP A 340 -6.68 -3.00 -1.94
N GLY A 341 -6.52 -2.05 -1.02
CA GLY A 341 -7.57 -1.62 -0.10
C GLY A 341 -7.63 -2.40 1.20
N ASP A 342 -7.10 -3.63 1.28
CA ASP A 342 -7.15 -4.42 2.50
C ASP A 342 -6.44 -3.68 3.63
N THR A 343 -7.09 -3.63 4.79
CA THR A 343 -6.62 -2.88 5.96
C THR A 343 -6.74 -3.73 7.20
N ILE A 344 -5.64 -3.81 7.95
CA ILE A 344 -5.55 -4.47 9.24
C ILE A 344 -5.26 -3.40 10.30
N SER A 345 -6.14 -3.27 11.27
CA SER A 345 -5.98 -2.35 12.41
C SER A 345 -5.63 -3.14 13.67
N LEU A 346 -4.63 -2.64 14.38
CA LEU A 346 -4.11 -3.15 15.65
C LEU A 346 -4.40 -2.10 16.75
N PRO A 347 -5.58 -2.10 17.41
CA PRO A 347 -5.91 -1.11 18.42
C PRO A 347 -4.94 -1.12 19.61
N VAL A 348 -4.56 0.06 20.09
CA VAL A 348 -3.72 0.20 21.30
C VAL A 348 -4.48 -0.33 22.52
N GLY A 349 -3.76 -0.98 23.45
CA GLY A 349 -4.35 -1.54 24.67
C GLY A 349 -5.25 -2.77 24.46
N SER A 350 -5.20 -3.40 23.28
CA SER A 350 -5.96 -4.59 22.94
C SER A 350 -5.10 -5.62 22.21
N SER A 351 -5.46 -6.90 22.31
CA SER A 351 -4.91 -7.98 21.48
C SER A 351 -5.65 -8.14 20.14
N ASP A 352 -6.73 -7.37 19.91
CA ASP A 352 -7.53 -7.46 18.69
C ASP A 352 -6.68 -7.20 17.43
N ILE A 353 -7.05 -7.91 16.38
CA ILE A 353 -6.63 -7.66 15.00
C ILE A 353 -7.90 -7.52 14.17
N ARG A 354 -8.14 -6.33 13.61
CA ARG A 354 -9.39 -5.98 12.93
C ARG A 354 -9.16 -5.81 11.45
N HIS A 355 -9.99 -6.44 10.63
CA HIS A 355 -9.87 -6.41 9.17
C HIS A 355 -10.96 -5.56 8.55
N SER A 356 -10.61 -4.80 7.53
CA SER A 356 -11.54 -4.04 6.70
C SER A 356 -10.95 -3.89 5.29
N ASN A 357 -11.69 -3.27 4.38
CA ASN A 357 -11.15 -2.84 3.10
C ASN A 357 -11.60 -1.41 2.81
N ARG A 358 -10.63 -0.50 2.65
CA ARG A 358 -10.87 0.95 2.50
C ARG A 358 -11.28 1.35 1.08
N MET A 359 -11.10 0.48 0.09
CA MET A 359 -11.63 0.72 -1.26
C MET A 359 -13.11 0.35 -1.38
N ASN A 360 -13.65 -0.44 -0.44
CA ASN A 360 -15.08 -0.72 -0.38
C ASN A 360 -15.89 0.43 0.24
N THR A 361 -15.24 1.45 0.82
CA THR A 361 -15.93 2.58 1.48
C THR A 361 -16.68 3.48 0.48
N PHE A 362 -16.34 3.41 -0.81
CA PHE A 362 -16.99 4.18 -1.88
C PHE A 362 -17.74 3.31 -2.91
N ARG A 363 -17.97 2.02 -2.61
CA ARG A 363 -18.76 1.11 -3.45
C ARG A 363 -20.21 0.99 -3.01
#